data_AF-A0A519GM44-F1
#
_entry.id   AF-A0A519GM44-F1
#
_cell.length_a   1.000
_cell.length_b   1.000
_cell.length_c   1.000
_cell.angle_alpha   90.00
_cell.angle_beta   90.00
_cell.angle_gamma   90.00
#
_symmetry.space_group_name_H-M   'P 1'
#
loop_
_entity.id
_entity.type
_entity.pdbx_description
1 polymer ?
#
loop_
_entity_poly.entity_id
_entity_poly.type
_entity_poly.pdbx_seq_one_letter_code
_entity_poly.pdbx_strand_id
1 'polypeptide(L)' 'SLADQERSVALNDALDDNTRRFAVLHRDIVARFGRFPHRNAVLGRVSTPEEERFLAEGGFSG' A
#
# COMPACT_ATOMS: atom_id res chain seq x y z
N SER A 1 5.31 1.91 -8.43
CA SER A 1 4.19 2.54 -9.17
C SER A 1 2.96 1.64 -9.07
N LEU A 2 1.78 2.04 -9.57
CA LEU A 2 0.60 1.16 -9.63
C LEU A 2 0.88 -0.08 -10.50
N ALA A 3 1.50 0.10 -11.67
CA ALA A 3 1.87 -1.00 -12.56
C ALA A 3 2.79 -2.03 -11.88
N ASP A 4 3.72 -1.59 -11.04
CA ASP A 4 4.58 -2.51 -10.27
C ASP A 4 3.77 -3.32 -9.25
N GLN A 5 2.73 -2.72 -8.65
CA GLN A 5 1.88 -3.43 -7.70
C GLN A 5 0.93 -4.40 -8.38
N GLU A 6 0.41 -4.07 -9.56
CA GLU A 6 -0.38 -5.00 -10.37
C GLU A 6 0.46 -6.21 -10.81
N ARG A 7 1.71 -5.95 -11.24
CA ARG A 7 2.67 -7.02 -11.52
C ARG A 7 3.00 -7.85 -10.28
N SER A 8 3.14 -7.21 -9.12
CA SER A 8 3.33 -7.91 -7.85
C SER A 8 2.16 -8.84 -7.55
N VAL A 9 0.91 -8.38 -7.65
CA VAL A 9 -0.28 -9.23 -7.47
C VAL A 9 -0.25 -10.43 -8.42
N ALA A 10 0.00 -10.21 -9.71
CA ALA A 10 0.04 -11.28 -10.70
C ALA A 10 1.15 -12.33 -10.41
N LEU A 11 2.30 -11.92 -9.89
CA LEU A 11 3.38 -12.84 -9.51
C LEU A 11 3.04 -13.65 -8.26
N ASN A 12 2.31 -13.05 -7.32
CA ASN A 12 1.93 -13.68 -6.06
C ASN A 12 0.63 -14.51 -6.18
N ASP A 13 -0.10 -14.44 -7.29
CA ASP A 13 -1.32 -15.25 -7.53
C ASP A 13 -1.05 -16.77 -7.48
N ALA A 14 0.17 -17.20 -7.77
CA ALA A 14 0.56 -18.62 -7.73
C ALA A 14 1.16 -19.07 -6.38
N LEU A 15 1.24 -18.19 -5.38
CA LEU A 15 1.76 -18.49 -4.05
C LEU A 15 0.62 -18.80 -3.07
N ASP A 16 0.89 -18.76 -1.77
CA ASP A 16 -0.12 -18.94 -0.74
C ASP A 16 -1.04 -17.71 -0.60
N ASP A 17 -2.25 -17.96 -0.10
CA ASP A 17 -3.30 -16.95 0.08
C ASP A 17 -2.85 -15.77 0.95
N ASN A 18 -1.98 -16.00 1.94
CA ASN A 18 -1.51 -14.95 2.82
C ASN A 18 -0.55 -14.01 2.08
N THR A 19 0.41 -14.57 1.34
CA THR A 19 1.32 -13.78 0.50
C THR A 19 0.55 -12.99 -0.57
N ARG A 20 -0.40 -13.64 -1.25
CA ARG A 20 -1.27 -12.97 -2.23
C ARG A 20 -2.09 -11.84 -1.61
N ARG A 21 -2.67 -12.07 -0.42
CA ARG A 21 -3.42 -11.05 0.33
C ARG A 21 -2.59 -9.81 0.59
N PHE A 22 -1.32 -9.97 1.00
CA PHE A 22 -0.43 -8.83 1.19
C PHE A 22 -0.14 -8.10 -0.13
N ALA A 23 0.09 -8.81 -1.23
CA ALA A 23 0.30 -8.16 -2.54
C ALA A 23 -0.91 -7.31 -2.96
N VAL A 24 -2.13 -7.80 -2.74
CA VAL A 24 -3.37 -7.05 -3.00
C VAL A 24 -3.48 -5.82 -2.10
N LEU A 25 -3.19 -5.95 -0.79
CA LEU A 25 -3.19 -4.80 0.13
C LEU A 25 -2.22 -3.70 -0.32
N HIS A 26 -1.00 -4.05 -0.72
CA HIS A 26 -0.03 -3.07 -1.22
C HIS A 26 -0.51 -2.39 -2.50
N ARG A 27 -1.12 -3.16 -3.43
CA ARG A 27 -1.74 -2.61 -4.64
C ARG A 27 -2.80 -1.58 -4.29
N ASP A 28 -3.73 -1.93 -3.41
CA ASP A 28 -4.89 -1.08 -3.12
C ASP A 28 -4.48 0.24 -2.45
N ILE A 29 -3.46 0.21 -1.58
CA ILE A 29 -2.89 1.43 -0.98
C ILE A 29 -2.29 2.35 -2.06
N VAL A 30 -1.50 1.77 -2.97
CA VAL A 30 -0.87 2.56 -4.06
C VAL A 30 -1.91 3.00 -5.08
N ALA A 31 -2.96 2.23 -5.34
CA ALA A 31 -4.07 2.63 -6.19
C ALA A 31 -4.85 3.82 -5.60
N ARG A 32 -5.04 3.84 -4.29
CA ARG A 32 -5.75 4.92 -3.58
C ARG A 32 -4.91 6.19 -3.44
N PHE A 33 -3.66 6.07 -2.98
CA PHE A 33 -2.83 7.22 -2.59
C PHE A 33 -1.69 7.54 -3.55
N GLY A 34 -1.42 6.67 -4.53
CA GLY A 34 -0.25 6.76 -5.43
C GLY A 34 1.09 6.43 -4.74
N ARG A 35 1.09 6.21 -3.42
CA ARG A 35 2.26 5.99 -2.57
C ARG A 35 1.86 5.24 -1.30
N PHE A 36 2.82 4.97 -0.42
CA PHE A 36 2.59 4.38 0.91
C PHE A 36 2.58 5.47 1.99
N PRO A 37 1.42 5.82 2.58
CA PRO A 37 1.33 6.92 3.53
C PRO A 37 2.19 6.75 4.79
N HIS A 38 2.40 5.51 5.26
CA HIS A 38 3.26 5.25 6.43
C HIS A 38 4.73 5.66 6.21
N ARG A 39 5.16 5.83 4.95
CA ARG A 39 6.51 6.30 4.60
C ARG A 39 6.59 7.82 4.47
N ASN A 40 5.49 8.56 4.62
CA ASN A 40 5.50 9.99 4.37
C ASN A 40 6.48 10.71 5.30
N ALA A 41 6.43 10.45 6.61
CA ALA A 41 7.31 11.09 7.59
C ALA A 41 8.80 10.83 7.34
N VAL A 42 9.19 9.57 7.13
CA VAL A 42 10.60 9.20 6.88
C VAL A 42 11.14 9.74 5.55
N LEU A 43 10.26 10.01 4.58
CA LEU A 43 10.61 10.60 3.28
C LEU A 43 10.41 12.12 3.25
N GLY A 44 10.12 12.77 4.38
CA GLY A 44 9.92 14.23 4.47
C GLY A 44 8.69 14.75 3.71
N ARG A 45 7.68 13.90 3.49
CA ARG A 45 6.44 14.25 2.79
C ARG A 45 5.36 14.64 3.79
N VAL A 46 4.57 15.65 3.43
CA VAL A 46 3.35 16.00 4.16
C VAL A 46 2.23 15.04 3.74
N SER A 47 1.55 14.44 4.72
CA SER A 47 0.36 13.63 4.50
C SER A 47 -0.84 14.52 4.19
N THR A 48 -1.70 14.05 3.29
CA THR A 48 -3.02 14.65 3.08
C THR A 48 -3.97 14.27 4.22
N PRO A 49 -5.09 15.00 4.43
CA PRO A 49 -6.07 14.64 5.45
C PRO A 49 -6.64 13.22 5.29
N GLU A 50 -6.76 12.73 4.07
CA GLU A 50 -7.20 11.36 3.80
C GLU A 50 -6.16 10.32 4.23
N GLU A 51 -4.89 10.58 3.95
CA GLU A 51 -3.77 9.74 4.39
C GLU A 51 -3.63 9.73 5.92
N GLU A 52 -3.81 10.88 6.58
CA GLU A 52 -3.78 10.97 8.04
C GLU A 52 -4.89 10.15 8.68
N ARG A 53 -6.12 10.25 8.16
CA ARG A 53 -7.24 9.42 8.61
C ARG A 53 -6.97 7.94 8.41
N PHE A 54 -6.47 7.55 7.24
CA PHE A 54 -6.10 6.17 6.96
C PHE A 54 -5.07 5.63 7.95
N LEU A 55 -4.05 6.43 8.30
CA LEU A 55 -3.05 6.04 9.30
C LEU A 55 -3.66 5.95 10.70
N ALA A 56 -4.54 6.89 11.09
CA ALA A 56 -5.19 6.91 12.39
C ALA A 56 -6.16 5.74 12.62
N GLU A 57 -6.81 5.25 11.57
CA GLU A 57 -7.73 4.10 11.61
C GLU A 57 -7.00 2.74 11.69
N GLY A 58 -5.67 2.73 11.90
CA GLY A 58 -4.87 1.50 11.91
C GLY A 58 -4.57 0.99 10.51
N GLY A 59 -4.45 1.90 9.53
CA GLY A 59 -4.01 1.58 8.18
C GLY A 59 -2.68 0.83 8.16
N PHE A 60 -2.31 0.32 6.99
CA PHE A 60 -1.17 -0.58 6.84
C PHE A 60 0.15 0.01 7.39
N SER A 61 0.69 -0.65 8.40
CA SER A 61 2.07 -0.51 8.89
C SER A 61 2.87 -1.72 8.44
N GLY A 62 3.69 -1.56 7.41
CA GLY A 62 4.66 -2.56 6.96
C GLY A 62 6.01 -2.39 7.62
#